data_AF-A0A845ZGZ0-F1
#
_entry.id   AF-A0A845ZGZ0-F1
#
_cell.length_a   1.000
_cell.length_b   1.000
_cell.length_c   1.000
_cell.angle_alpha   90.00
_cell.angle_beta   90.00
_cell.angle_gamma   90.00
#
_symmetry.space_group_name_H-M   'P 1'
#
loop_
_entity.id
_entity.type
_entity.pdbx_description
1 polymer ?
#
loop_
_entity_poly.entity_id
_entity_poly.type
_entity_poly.pdbx_seq_one_letter_code
_entity_poly.pdbx_strand_id
1 'polypeptide(L)'
;MRKVRLDTLYDASEIKDIWDASQTVPCIKDPKGNFISPYKYRANKSSKPCPYCGKKMVHGKQYSTQSKEEAKKRGYEYKTVDGKPYINQAGSSYYHEHYVTIDHKLNKARFPEKMFDYDNLEAICWRCNNQKSDNLMFELEHKLEHLKSLKESVFNRYPNAH
;
A
#
# COMPACT_ATOMS: atom_id res chain seq x y z
N MET A 1 2.83 -30.23 6.34
CA MET A 1 3.33 -29.17 7.25
C MET A 1 2.15 -28.53 7.97
N ARG A 2 2.04 -28.66 9.30
CA ARG A 2 1.06 -27.89 10.10
C ARG A 2 1.49 -26.42 10.05
N LYS A 3 0.59 -25.53 9.64
CA LYS A 3 0.78 -24.08 9.76
C LYS A 3 0.96 -23.79 11.25
N VAL A 4 2.16 -23.38 11.66
CA VAL A 4 2.40 -22.86 13.00
C VAL A 4 1.61 -21.56 13.08
N ARG A 5 0.49 -21.58 13.82
CA ARG A 5 -0.24 -20.37 14.15
C ARG A 5 0.59 -19.67 15.22
N LEU A 6 1.28 -18.60 14.84
CA LEU A 6 1.93 -17.73 15.81
C LEU A 6 0.81 -17.04 16.60
N ASP A 7 0.81 -17.21 17.92
CA ASP A 7 -0.18 -16.58 18.79
C ASP A 7 -0.07 -15.06 18.64
N THR A 8 -1.12 -14.44 18.10
CA THR A 8 -1.23 -12.99 18.03
C THR A 8 -1.64 -12.48 19.41
N LEU A 9 -0.94 -11.47 19.93
CA LEU A 9 -1.29 -10.85 21.23
C LEU A 9 -2.69 -10.19 21.20
N TYR A 10 -3.22 -9.92 20.01
CA TYR A 10 -4.50 -9.24 19.79
C TYR A 10 -5.29 -9.94 18.67
N ASP A 11 -6.62 -9.89 18.73
CA ASP A 11 -7.47 -10.41 17.66
C ASP A 11 -7.42 -9.49 16.44
N ALA A 12 -7.33 -10.07 15.25
CA ALA A 12 -7.37 -9.35 13.99
C ALA A 12 -8.67 -8.54 13.81
N SER A 13 -9.78 -9.00 14.40
CA SER A 13 -11.07 -8.30 14.39
C SER A 13 -10.99 -6.97 15.18
N GLU A 14 -10.51 -7.00 16.42
CA GLU A 14 -10.32 -5.82 17.26
C GLU A 14 -9.38 -4.80 16.63
N ILE A 15 -8.26 -5.27 16.06
CA ILE A 15 -7.30 -4.43 15.35
C ILE A 15 -7.93 -3.74 14.13
N LYS A 16 -8.85 -4.43 13.45
CA LYS A 16 -9.60 -3.86 12.33
C LYS A 16 -10.57 -2.79 12.81
N ASP A 17 -11.29 -3.04 13.90
CA ASP A 17 -12.27 -2.10 14.44
C ASP A 17 -11.62 -0.80 14.91
N ILE A 18 -10.48 -0.90 15.62
CA ILE A 18 -9.70 0.28 16.04
C ILE A 18 -9.21 1.07 14.81
N TRP A 19 -8.70 0.37 13.79
CA TRP A 19 -8.24 1.01 12.56
C TRP A 19 -9.36 1.73 11.83
N ASP A 20 -10.53 1.10 11.69
CA ASP A 20 -11.68 1.64 10.97
C ASP A 20 -12.32 2.81 11.72
N ALA A 21 -12.42 2.74 13.06
CA ALA A 21 -12.90 3.84 13.89
C ALA A 21 -11.96 5.07 13.84
N SER A 22 -10.65 4.84 13.64
CA SER A 22 -9.65 5.90 13.68
C SER A 22 -9.45 6.64 12.35
N GLN A 23 -10.17 6.28 11.27
CA GLN A 23 -9.90 6.83 9.92
C GLN A 23 -9.94 8.36 9.84
N THR A 24 -10.78 9.00 10.65
CA THR A 24 -10.94 10.47 10.73
C THR A 24 -10.34 11.08 11.98
N VAL A 25 -9.86 10.26 12.93
CA VAL A 25 -9.30 10.71 14.22
C VAL A 25 -7.82 11.09 14.04
N PRO A 26 -7.37 12.27 14.52
CA PRO A 26 -5.95 12.65 14.50
C PRO A 26 -5.09 11.81 15.47
N CYS A 27 -4.69 10.61 15.04
CA CYS A 27 -3.90 9.67 15.86
C CYS A 27 -2.45 9.47 15.40
N ILE A 28 -2.06 10.03 14.24
CA ILE A 28 -0.70 9.89 13.70
C ILE A 28 0.06 11.19 13.96
N LYS A 29 1.19 11.12 14.68
CA LYS A 29 2.08 12.27 14.87
C LYS A 29 3.03 12.41 13.69
N ASP A 30 2.88 13.48 12.90
CA ASP A 30 3.73 13.74 11.74
C ASP A 30 5.15 14.21 12.15
N PRO A 31 6.13 14.24 11.21
CA PRO A 31 7.49 14.68 11.51
C PRO A 31 7.63 16.12 11.98
N LYS A 32 6.60 16.95 11.78
CA LYS A 32 6.53 18.33 12.26
C LYS A 32 5.91 18.41 13.67
N GLY A 33 5.50 17.28 14.25
CA GLY A 33 4.88 17.18 15.56
C GLY A 33 3.35 17.35 15.57
N ASN A 34 2.70 17.53 14.41
CA ASN A 34 1.25 17.68 14.32
C ASN A 34 0.55 16.33 14.33
N PHE A 35 -0.62 16.26 14.94
CA PHE A 35 -1.48 15.09 14.84
C PHE A 35 -2.35 15.17 13.59
N ILE A 36 -2.30 14.12 12.76
CA ILE A 36 -3.09 13.98 11.54
C ILE A 36 -3.84 12.65 11.55
N SER A 37 -4.98 12.61 10.85
CA SER A 37 -5.76 11.38 10.70
C SER A 37 -5.21 10.49 9.59
N PRO A 38 -5.50 9.17 9.59
CA PRO A 38 -5.21 8.30 8.46
C PRO A 38 -5.76 8.83 7.13
N TYR A 39 -6.97 9.41 7.14
CA TYR A 39 -7.51 10.09 5.95
C TYR A 39 -6.62 11.25 5.47
N LYS A 40 -6.20 12.13 6.39
CA LYS A 40 -5.31 13.25 6.07
C LYS A 40 -3.94 12.75 5.60
N TYR A 41 -3.42 11.68 6.20
CA TYR A 41 -2.18 11.04 5.78
C TYR A 41 -2.27 10.58 4.31
N ARG A 42 -3.34 9.87 3.91
CA ARG A 42 -3.54 9.48 2.50
C ARG A 42 -3.64 10.69 1.57
N ALA A 43 -4.41 11.71 1.98
CA ALA A 43 -4.57 12.93 1.19
C ALA A 43 -3.23 13.65 0.96
N ASN A 44 -2.36 13.73 1.98
CA ASN A 44 -1.04 14.34 1.88
C ASN A 44 -0.07 13.57 0.95
N LYS A 45 -0.37 12.29 0.68
CA LYS A 45 0.41 11.41 -0.20
C LYS A 45 -0.19 11.34 -1.61
N SER A 46 -1.34 11.99 -1.84
CA SER A 46 -1.87 12.22 -3.17
C SER A 46 -0.81 12.91 -4.03
N SER A 47 -0.75 12.54 -5.30
CA SER A 47 0.22 13.04 -6.27
C SER A 47 1.69 12.70 -6.01
N LYS A 48 2.02 11.96 -4.95
CA LYS A 48 3.35 11.39 -4.75
C LYS A 48 3.48 10.06 -5.50
N PRO A 49 4.67 9.70 -5.99
CA PRO A 49 4.89 8.39 -6.61
C PRO A 49 4.78 7.27 -5.56
N CYS A 50 4.22 6.13 -5.96
CA CYS A 50 4.28 4.90 -5.18
C CYS A 50 5.74 4.45 -5.03
N PRO A 51 6.20 4.05 -3.83
CA PRO A 51 7.59 3.63 -3.62
C PRO A 51 7.99 2.38 -4.41
N TYR A 52 7.02 1.57 -4.87
CA TYR A 52 7.28 0.31 -5.57
C TYR A 52 7.16 0.43 -7.10
N CYS A 53 6.02 0.90 -7.62
CA CYS A 53 5.81 1.00 -9.06
C CYS A 53 6.15 2.37 -9.66
N GLY A 54 6.50 3.37 -8.84
CA GLY A 54 6.80 4.73 -9.28
C GLY A 54 5.61 5.53 -9.84
N LYS A 55 4.43 4.91 -9.98
CA LYS A 55 3.23 5.57 -10.52
C LYS A 55 2.65 6.56 -9.52
N LYS A 56 2.12 7.67 -10.04
CA LYS A 56 1.51 8.73 -9.24
C LYS A 56 0.28 8.20 -8.50
N MET A 57 0.30 8.30 -7.18
CA MET A 57 -0.83 7.87 -6.36
C MET A 57 -1.96 8.90 -6.38
N VAL A 58 -3.19 8.43 -6.25
CA VAL A 58 -4.41 9.25 -6.31
C VAL A 58 -5.28 9.05 -5.08
N HIS A 59 -6.00 10.10 -4.67
CA HIS A 59 -6.89 10.05 -3.52
C HIS A 59 -8.07 11.01 -3.73
N GLY A 60 -9.25 10.63 -3.25
CA GLY A 60 -10.46 11.46 -3.31
C GLY A 60 -11.63 10.73 -3.98
N LYS A 61 -12.84 11.26 -3.78
CA LYS A 61 -14.09 10.64 -4.24
C LYS A 61 -14.13 10.43 -5.75
N GLN A 62 -13.47 11.29 -6.53
CA GLN A 62 -13.38 11.18 -7.98
C GLN A 62 -12.65 9.91 -8.46
N TYR A 63 -11.81 9.31 -7.60
CA TYR A 63 -11.08 8.08 -7.87
C TYR A 63 -11.75 6.84 -7.26
N SER A 64 -13.04 6.96 -6.91
CA SER A 64 -13.87 5.88 -6.39
C SER A 64 -15.26 5.91 -7.01
N THR A 65 -15.97 4.78 -7.00
CA THR A 65 -17.37 4.67 -7.42
C THR A 65 -18.05 3.46 -6.77
N GLN A 66 -19.37 3.46 -6.65
CA GLN A 66 -20.15 2.33 -6.13
C GLN A 66 -20.61 1.34 -7.21
N SER A 67 -20.47 1.69 -8.49
CA SER A 67 -20.81 0.79 -9.62
C SER A 67 -19.56 0.17 -10.23
N LYS A 68 -19.58 -1.15 -10.39
CA LYS A 68 -18.49 -1.90 -11.04
C LYS A 68 -18.40 -1.56 -12.52
N GLU A 69 -19.54 -1.36 -13.18
CA GLU A 69 -19.66 -0.98 -14.59
C GLU A 69 -19.02 0.38 -14.82
N GLU A 70 -19.31 1.35 -13.95
CA GLU A 70 -18.68 2.67 -14.00
C GLU A 70 -17.18 2.60 -13.72
N ALA A 71 -16.74 1.74 -12.78
CA ALA A 71 -15.31 1.55 -12.53
C ALA A 71 -14.57 1.01 -13.77
N LYS A 72 -15.18 0.07 -14.49
CA LYS A 72 -14.66 -0.43 -15.78
C LYS A 72 -14.61 0.67 -16.83
N LYS A 73 -15.68 1.45 -16.97
CA LYS A 73 -15.74 2.57 -17.92
C LYS A 73 -14.66 3.63 -17.65
N ARG A 74 -14.34 3.87 -16.37
CA ARG A 74 -13.24 4.75 -15.94
C ARG A 74 -11.85 4.14 -16.05
N GLY A 75 -11.73 2.89 -16.47
CA GLY A 75 -10.44 2.21 -16.66
C GLY A 75 -9.75 1.81 -15.35
N TYR A 76 -10.50 1.48 -14.29
CA TYR A 76 -9.90 1.05 -13.01
C TYR A 76 -9.39 -0.41 -13.03
N GLU A 77 -9.70 -1.16 -14.09
CA GLU A 77 -9.30 -2.55 -14.25
C GLU A 77 -7.84 -2.66 -14.68
N TYR A 78 -7.10 -3.54 -14.03
CA TYR A 78 -5.70 -3.82 -14.33
C TYR A 78 -5.41 -5.32 -14.25
N LYS A 79 -4.29 -5.75 -14.83
CA LYS A 79 -3.81 -7.14 -14.74
C LYS A 79 -2.97 -7.35 -13.49
N THR A 80 -3.33 -8.36 -12.70
CA THR A 80 -2.53 -8.86 -11.57
C THR A 80 -1.28 -9.57 -12.05
N VAL A 81 -0.41 -9.98 -11.12
CA VAL A 81 0.86 -10.67 -11.44
C VAL A 81 0.62 -12.00 -12.17
N ASP A 82 -0.48 -12.69 -11.86
CA ASP A 82 -0.94 -13.91 -12.54
C ASP A 82 -1.73 -13.63 -13.84
N GLY A 83 -1.76 -12.37 -14.29
CA GLY A 83 -2.37 -11.97 -15.56
C GLY A 83 -3.89 -11.83 -15.56
N LYS A 84 -4.55 -12.03 -14.43
CA LYS A 84 -6.02 -11.94 -14.31
C LYS A 84 -6.49 -10.48 -14.22
N PRO A 85 -7.64 -10.14 -14.83
CA PRO A 85 -8.24 -8.82 -14.66
C PRO A 85 -8.73 -8.64 -13.23
N TYR A 86 -8.46 -7.48 -12.65
CA TYR A 86 -8.83 -7.14 -11.29
C TYR A 86 -9.18 -5.66 -11.16
N ILE A 87 -10.12 -5.34 -10.28
CA ILE A 87 -10.51 -3.97 -9.90
C ILE A 87 -10.45 -3.90 -8.38
N ASN A 88 -9.79 -2.85 -7.85
CA ASN A 88 -9.74 -2.64 -6.40
C ASN A 88 -11.14 -2.43 -5.84
N GLN A 89 -11.46 -3.18 -4.78
CA GLN A 89 -12.76 -3.10 -4.12
C GLN A 89 -12.59 -3.14 -2.61
N ALA A 90 -13.35 -2.31 -1.91
CA ALA A 90 -13.57 -2.42 -0.47
C ALA A 90 -15.06 -2.18 -0.18
N GLY A 91 -15.72 -3.20 0.40
CA GLY A 91 -17.16 -3.20 0.54
C GLY A 91 -17.86 -3.05 -0.82
N SER A 92 -18.79 -2.10 -0.91
CA SER A 92 -19.53 -1.77 -2.15
C SER A 92 -18.83 -0.73 -3.04
N SER A 93 -17.60 -0.30 -2.70
CA SER A 93 -16.89 0.74 -3.44
C SER A 93 -15.70 0.17 -4.23
N TYR A 94 -15.54 0.68 -5.44
CA TYR A 94 -14.46 0.38 -6.37
C TYR A 94 -13.51 1.57 -6.48
N TYR A 95 -12.21 1.30 -6.62
CA TYR A 95 -11.15 2.31 -6.55
C TYR A 95 -10.18 2.20 -7.72
N HIS A 96 -9.55 3.32 -8.07
CA HIS A 96 -8.48 3.38 -9.06
C HIS A 96 -7.28 2.47 -8.69
N GLU A 97 -6.57 1.92 -9.68
CA GLU A 97 -5.45 0.98 -9.44
C GLU A 97 -4.35 1.58 -8.53
N HIS A 98 -4.10 2.88 -8.69
CA HIS A 98 -3.10 3.64 -7.93
C HIS A 98 -3.70 4.47 -6.77
N TYR A 99 -4.88 4.11 -6.29
CA TYR A 99 -5.47 4.79 -5.13
C TYR A 99 -4.56 4.62 -3.89
N VAL A 100 -4.39 5.67 -3.09
CA VAL A 100 -3.51 5.64 -1.91
C VAL A 100 -4.11 4.70 -0.86
N THR A 101 -3.33 3.71 -0.45
CA THR A 101 -3.57 2.92 0.77
C THR A 101 -2.51 3.25 1.81
N ILE A 102 -2.78 2.88 3.06
CA ILE A 102 -1.78 2.91 4.13
C ILE A 102 -1.55 1.47 4.52
N ASP A 103 -0.28 1.10 4.55
CA ASP A 103 0.17 -0.20 5.01
C ASP A 103 1.16 -0.05 6.15
N HIS A 104 1.48 -1.17 6.81
CA HIS A 104 2.35 -1.22 7.97
C HIS A 104 3.63 -1.98 7.65
N LYS A 105 4.79 -1.41 8.00
CA LYS A 105 6.10 -2.08 7.86
C LYS A 105 6.23 -3.23 8.84
N LEU A 106 5.86 -2.98 10.10
CA LEU A 106 5.70 -3.98 11.14
C LEU A 106 4.22 -4.35 11.25
N ASN A 107 3.95 -5.65 11.23
CA ASN A 107 2.58 -6.17 11.25
C ASN A 107 1.81 -5.69 12.50
N LYS A 108 0.70 -4.97 12.28
CA LYS A 108 -0.16 -4.41 13.34
C LYS A 108 -0.84 -5.42 14.26
N ALA A 109 -1.01 -6.67 13.84
CA ALA A 109 -1.53 -7.74 14.72
C ALA A 109 -0.46 -8.26 15.69
N ARG A 110 0.83 -8.03 15.39
CA ARG A 110 1.96 -8.37 16.26
C ARG A 110 2.46 -7.17 17.07
N PHE A 111 2.35 -5.97 16.51
CA PHE A 111 2.83 -4.70 17.08
C PHE A 111 1.74 -3.62 17.03
N PRO A 112 0.61 -3.77 17.74
CA PRO A 112 -0.48 -2.80 17.69
C PRO A 112 -0.13 -1.44 18.29
N GLU A 113 0.84 -1.37 19.21
CA GLU A 113 1.38 -0.13 19.72
C GLU A 113 2.04 0.71 18.61
N LYS A 114 2.44 0.07 17.51
CA LYS A 114 3.00 0.70 16.30
C LYS A 114 1.95 1.02 15.24
N MET A 115 0.66 0.82 15.49
CA MET A 115 -0.40 0.94 14.49
C MET A 115 -0.49 2.33 13.85
N PHE A 116 -0.22 3.39 14.63
CA PHE A 116 -0.32 4.78 14.18
C PHE A 116 1.01 5.54 14.21
N ASP A 117 2.11 4.82 14.47
CA ASP A 117 3.46 5.38 14.46
C ASP A 117 3.84 5.75 13.02
N TYR A 118 4.16 7.03 12.79
CA TYR A 118 4.40 7.56 11.45
C TYR A 118 5.53 6.84 10.69
N ASP A 119 6.55 6.38 11.40
CA ASP A 119 7.68 5.64 10.84
C ASP A 119 7.34 4.18 10.47
N ASN A 120 6.31 3.62 11.10
CA ASN A 120 5.77 2.30 10.79
C ASN A 120 4.74 2.32 9.65
N LEU A 121 4.17 3.49 9.33
CA LEU A 121 3.22 3.66 8.24
C LEU A 121 3.91 3.87 6.90
N GLU A 122 3.42 3.17 5.88
CA GLU A 122 3.83 3.35 4.49
C GLU A 122 2.64 3.72 3.60
N ALA A 123 2.79 4.81 2.84
CA ALA A 123 1.84 5.15 1.78
C ALA A 123 2.21 4.38 0.51
N ILE A 124 1.34 3.50 0.08
CA ILE A 124 1.53 2.61 -1.06
C ILE A 124 0.30 2.69 -1.96
N CYS A 125 0.47 2.49 -3.27
CA CYS A 125 -0.67 2.42 -4.17
C CYS A 125 -1.37 1.05 -4.02
N TRP A 126 -2.70 1.03 -4.13
CA TRP A 126 -3.49 -0.17 -3.86
C TRP A 126 -3.04 -1.39 -4.69
N ARG A 127 -2.72 -1.22 -5.97
CA ARG A 127 -2.18 -2.30 -6.80
C ARG A 127 -0.92 -2.94 -6.19
N CYS A 128 0.05 -2.14 -5.74
CA CYS A 128 1.26 -2.65 -5.10
C CYS A 128 0.95 -3.22 -3.71
N ASN A 129 -0.02 -2.65 -2.99
CA ASN A 129 -0.45 -3.19 -1.70
C ASN A 129 -1.05 -4.59 -1.83
N ASN A 130 -1.85 -4.81 -2.88
CA ASN A 130 -2.40 -6.13 -3.20
C ASN A 130 -1.29 -7.13 -3.58
N GLN A 131 -0.22 -6.68 -4.25
CA GLN A 131 0.94 -7.52 -4.57
C GLN A 131 1.77 -7.85 -3.31
N LYS A 132 1.97 -6.85 -2.44
CA LYS A 132 2.69 -7.01 -1.16
C LYS A 132 1.96 -8.01 -0.26
N SER A 133 0.65 -7.86 -0.08
CA SER A 133 -0.12 -8.70 0.85
C SER A 133 0.59 -8.78 2.22
N ASP A 134 0.74 -9.98 2.78
CA ASP A 134 1.45 -10.23 4.05
C ASP A 134 2.96 -10.47 3.86
N ASN A 135 3.51 -10.25 2.66
CA ASN A 135 4.93 -10.45 2.39
C ASN A 135 5.77 -9.35 3.07
N LEU A 136 6.38 -9.69 4.21
CA LEU A 136 7.28 -8.80 4.95
C LEU A 136 8.60 -8.52 4.21
N MET A 137 8.98 -9.37 3.25
CA MET A 137 10.24 -9.23 2.48
C MET A 137 10.06 -8.42 1.19
N PHE A 138 8.83 -7.98 0.88
CA PHE A 138 8.49 -7.32 -0.38
C PHE A 138 9.37 -6.11 -0.70
N GLU A 139 9.73 -5.31 0.31
CA GLU A 139 10.65 -4.17 0.15
C GLU A 139 12.06 -4.61 -0.27
N LEU A 140 12.58 -5.68 0.34
CA LEU A 140 13.91 -6.21 0.02
C LEU A 140 13.94 -6.83 -1.38
N GLU A 141 12.89 -7.55 -1.75
CA GLU A 141 12.74 -8.15 -3.08
C GLU A 141 12.70 -7.07 -4.17
N HIS A 142 11.89 -6.02 -3.98
CA HIS A 142 11.83 -4.89 -4.91
C HIS A 142 13.14 -4.11 -5.01
N LYS A 143 13.84 -3.89 -3.89
CA LYS A 143 15.16 -3.26 -3.90
C LYS A 143 16.18 -4.09 -4.67
N LEU A 144 16.19 -5.40 -4.47
CA LEU A 144 17.07 -6.31 -5.19
C LEU A 144 16.78 -6.30 -6.70
N GLU A 145 15.50 -6.34 -7.09
CA GLU A 145 15.08 -6.24 -8.50
C GLU A 145 15.52 -4.91 -9.13
N HIS A 146 15.32 -3.80 -8.42
CA HIS A 146 15.77 -2.49 -8.88
C HIS A 146 17.29 -2.43 -9.08
N LEU A 147 18.07 -2.96 -8.14
CA LEU A 147 19.53 -3.01 -8.26
C LEU A 147 19.99 -3.90 -9.43
N LYS A 148 19.33 -5.04 -9.66
CA LYS A 148 19.60 -5.90 -10.82
C LYS A 148 19.31 -5.17 -12.15
N SER A 149 18.15 -4.53 -12.25
CA SER A 149 17.77 -3.75 -13.43
C SER A 149 18.73 -2.57 -13.68
N LEU A 150 19.15 -1.87 -12.61
CA LEU A 150 20.13 -0.80 -12.71
C LEU A 150 21.48 -1.33 -13.19
N LYS A 151 21.96 -2.45 -12.63
CA LYS A 151 23.18 -3.13 -13.06
C LYS A 151 23.14 -3.46 -14.55
N GLU A 152 22.06 -4.09 -15.02
CA GLU A 152 21.86 -4.43 -16.44
C GLU A 152 21.82 -3.19 -17.33
N SER A 153 21.10 -2.14 -16.91
CA SER A 153 21.02 -0.88 -17.65
C SER A 153 22.40 -0.21 -17.77
N VAL A 154 23.20 -0.24 -16.71
CA VAL A 154 24.57 0.30 -16.69
C VAL A 154 25.48 -0.51 -17.61
N PHE A 155 25.45 -1.84 -17.56
CA PHE A 155 26.26 -2.68 -18.46
C PHE A 155 25.87 -2.53 -19.93
N ASN A 156 24.57 -2.42 -20.23
CA ASN A 156 24.10 -2.19 -21.60
C ASN A 156 24.53 -0.82 -22.12
N ARG A 157 24.56 0.20 -21.25
CA ARG A 157 24.95 1.57 -21.63
C ARG A 157 26.46 1.77 -21.71
N TYR A 158 27.20 1.08 -20.85
CA TYR A 158 28.66 1.16 -20.73
C TYR A 158 29.27 -0.25 -20.77
N PRO A 159 29.27 -0.91 -21.95
CA PRO A 159 29.67 -2.32 -22.07
C PRO A 159 31.13 -2.60 -21.72
N ASN A 160 31.98 -1.56 -21.67
CA ASN A 160 33.43 -1.67 -21.39
C ASN A 160 33.87 -0.86 -20.16
N ALA A 161 33.02 -0.77 -19.13
CA ALA A 161 33.50 -0.35 -17.82
C ALA A 161 34.24 -1.55 -17.18
N HIS A 162 35.54 -1.62 -17.44
CA HIS A 162 36.55 -2.66 -17.13
C HIS A 162 36.89 -3.60 -18.28
#